data_AF-A0A2D8MF83-F1
#
_entry.id   AF-A0A2D8MF83-F1
#
_cell.length_a   1.000
_cell.length_b   1.000
_cell.length_c   1.000
_cell.angle_alpha   90.00
_cell.angle_beta   90.00
_cell.angle_gamma   90.00
#
_symmetry.space_group_name_H-M   'P 1'
#
loop_
_entity.id
_entity.type
_entity.pdbx_description
1 polymer ?
#
loop_
_entity_poly.entity_id
_entity_poly.type
_entity_poly.pdbx_seq_one_letter_code
_entity_poly.pdbx_strand_id
1 'polypeptide(L)'
;MKIQIFAAFAATLMLCGCNSNPTEDADAANLDNETATFADSETALDEIELASPVAAEDAISAEPEEPSLTGPQYQATRSAQQYLSMTGFSREGLIEQLSSQHGEGYDRSDAIAAVDSLDVDWNENAARSARQYLEMTGFSCSGLIEQLSSSAGERYTRSEAEYGARQAGAC
;
A
#
# COMPACT_ATOMS: atom_id res chain seq x y z
N MET A 1 9.79 -11.88 -26.81
CA MET A 1 10.21 -13.14 -26.17
C MET A 1 10.55 -12.82 -24.72
N LYS A 2 9.67 -13.23 -23.78
CA LYS A 2 9.77 -12.98 -22.35
C LYS A 2 10.74 -14.00 -21.74
N ILE A 3 11.73 -13.57 -20.97
CA ILE A 3 12.55 -14.46 -20.15
C ILE A 3 12.36 -14.02 -18.70
N GLN A 4 11.55 -14.81 -17.97
CA GLN A 4 11.41 -14.74 -16.53
C GLN A 4 12.55 -15.54 -15.89
N ILE A 5 13.34 -14.91 -15.04
CA ILE A 5 14.35 -15.58 -14.21
C ILE A 5 13.75 -15.70 -12.81
N PHE A 6 13.24 -16.90 -12.50
CA PHE A 6 12.86 -17.30 -11.15
C PHE A 6 14.13 -17.67 -10.38
N ALA A 7 14.50 -16.86 -9.39
CA ALA A 7 15.52 -17.25 -8.43
C ALA A 7 14.88 -18.13 -7.35
N ALA A 8 14.98 -19.45 -7.52
CA ALA A 8 14.63 -20.45 -6.53
C ALA A 8 15.82 -20.64 -5.57
N PHE A 9 15.65 -20.31 -4.28
CA PHE A 9 16.55 -20.73 -3.23
C PHE A 9 16.12 -22.10 -2.70
N ALA A 10 16.74 -23.15 -3.23
CA ALA A 10 16.67 -24.50 -2.70
C ALA A 10 17.81 -24.70 -1.69
N ALA A 11 17.47 -24.81 -0.40
CA ALA A 11 18.39 -25.23 0.64
C ALA A 11 18.09 -26.68 1.02
N THR A 12 18.69 -27.62 0.31
CA THR A 12 18.78 -29.04 0.69
C THR A 12 20.17 -29.28 1.27
N LEU A 13 20.26 -29.48 2.58
CA LEU A 13 21.45 -30.07 3.20
C LEU A 13 21.06 -31.33 3.98
N MET A 14 21.57 -32.45 3.49
CA MET A 14 21.40 -33.79 4.01
C MET A 14 22.69 -34.19 4.73
N LEU A 15 22.60 -34.62 6.00
CA LEU A 15 23.63 -35.47 6.61
C LEU A 15 22.98 -36.47 7.57
N CYS A 16 23.24 -37.75 7.27
CA CYS A 16 22.85 -38.93 8.03
C CYS A 16 23.53 -38.99 9.41
N GLY A 17 22.78 -39.49 10.39
CA GLY A 17 23.31 -40.16 11.57
C GLY A 17 22.32 -41.22 12.02
N CYS A 18 22.58 -42.48 11.66
CA CYS A 18 21.85 -43.64 12.21
C CYS A 18 22.27 -43.86 13.66
N ASN A 19 21.32 -44.01 14.59
CA ASN A 19 21.51 -44.81 15.78
C ASN A 19 20.19 -45.44 16.26
N SER A 20 20.29 -46.67 16.74
CA SER A 20 19.27 -47.69 16.85
C SER A 20 18.28 -47.54 18.02
N ASN A 21 17.05 -48.04 17.79
CA ASN A 21 15.94 -48.36 18.71
C ASN A 21 16.37 -49.37 19.83
N PRO A 22 15.67 -49.56 20.99
CA PRO A 22 14.27 -50.05 21.06
C PRO A 22 13.34 -49.58 22.22
N THR A 23 12.01 -49.74 21.99
CA THR A 23 10.90 -50.12 22.92
C THR A 23 10.57 -49.19 24.10
N GLU A 24 9.35 -49.03 24.63
CA GLU A 24 7.95 -49.43 24.41
C GLU A 24 7.13 -48.49 25.35
N ASP A 25 5.81 -48.67 25.38
CA ASP A 25 4.84 -48.14 26.37
C ASP A 25 4.04 -46.87 26.00
N ALA A 26 2.95 -47.13 25.28
CA ALA A 26 1.56 -46.92 25.74
C ALA A 26 1.29 -45.81 26.77
N ASP A 27 0.47 -44.83 26.38
CA ASP A 27 -0.82 -44.63 27.05
C ASP A 27 -1.83 -43.89 26.16
N ALA A 28 -3.08 -44.32 26.26
CA ALA A 28 -4.22 -43.85 25.50
C ALA A 28 -4.98 -42.78 26.28
N ALA A 29 -5.39 -41.70 25.61
CA ALA A 29 -6.57 -40.94 26.02
C ALA A 29 -7.21 -40.28 24.79
N ASN A 30 -8.32 -40.87 24.39
CA ASN A 30 -9.25 -40.41 23.38
C ASN A 30 -10.32 -39.55 24.07
N LEU A 31 -10.60 -38.33 23.57
CA LEU A 31 -11.83 -37.57 23.86
C LEU A 31 -12.19 -36.68 22.65
N ASP A 32 -12.78 -37.33 21.67
CA ASP A 32 -14.05 -37.01 21.00
C ASP A 32 -14.63 -35.58 21.13
N ASN A 33 -14.99 -35.06 19.95
CA ASN A 33 -16.31 -34.47 19.64
C ASN A 33 -16.65 -33.06 20.17
N GLU A 34 -16.71 -32.07 19.27
CA GLU A 34 -18.02 -31.50 18.92
C GLU A 34 -17.98 -30.69 17.61
N THR A 35 -18.68 -31.23 16.61
CA THR A 35 -19.21 -30.51 15.46
C THR A 35 -20.44 -29.73 15.93
N ALA A 36 -20.42 -28.40 15.80
CA ALA A 36 -21.63 -27.58 15.95
C ALA A 36 -22.03 -27.01 14.59
N THR A 37 -22.96 -27.70 13.95
CA THR A 37 -23.81 -27.18 12.88
C THR A 37 -24.87 -26.26 13.50
N PHE A 38 -25.04 -25.04 12.98
CA PHE A 38 -26.30 -24.32 13.08
C PHE A 38 -26.66 -23.76 11.72
N ALA A 39 -27.74 -24.32 11.19
CA ALA A 39 -28.42 -23.89 9.98
C ALA A 39 -29.44 -22.79 10.32
N ASP A 40 -29.66 -21.96 9.30
CA ASP A 40 -30.93 -21.37 8.90
C ASP A 40 -31.68 -20.44 9.88
N SER A 41 -31.71 -19.15 9.51
CA SER A 41 -32.89 -18.33 9.80
C SER A 41 -33.03 -17.24 8.74
N GLU A 42 -33.70 -17.60 7.64
CA GLU A 42 -34.42 -16.64 6.81
C GLU A 42 -35.57 -15.99 7.61
N THR A 43 -35.60 -14.66 7.63
CA THR A 43 -36.86 -13.91 7.73
C THR A 43 -36.78 -12.71 6.79
N ALA A 44 -37.55 -12.81 5.71
CA ALA A 44 -37.84 -11.74 4.78
C ALA A 44 -38.87 -10.76 5.35
N LEU A 45 -39.00 -9.64 4.63
CA LEU A 45 -40.06 -8.62 4.66
C LEU A 45 -39.78 -7.41 5.57
N ASP A 46 -39.20 -6.36 4.99
CA ASP A 46 -39.97 -5.11 4.94
C ASP A 46 -39.63 -4.29 3.69
N GLU A 47 -40.66 -4.12 2.87
CA GLU A 47 -40.72 -3.35 1.63
C GLU A 47 -41.14 -1.93 2.02
N ILE A 48 -40.23 -0.96 1.93
CA ILE A 48 -40.59 0.46 1.99
C ILE A 48 -40.52 1.03 0.58
N GLU A 49 -41.65 0.92 -0.12
CA GLU A 49 -41.98 1.73 -1.29
C GLU A 49 -42.80 2.93 -0.83
N LEU A 50 -42.18 4.12 -0.73
CA LEU A 50 -42.90 5.39 -0.65
C LEU A 50 -42.10 6.51 -1.34
N ALA A 51 -42.50 6.77 -2.58
CA ALA A 51 -42.61 8.06 -3.25
C ALA A 51 -41.38 9.01 -3.35
N SER A 52 -40.94 9.15 -4.60
CA SER A 52 -40.23 10.30 -5.20
C SER A 52 -41.15 11.55 -5.28
N PRO A 53 -40.70 12.73 -5.77
CA PRO A 53 -39.81 13.72 -5.17
C PRO A 53 -40.51 15.11 -5.01
N VAL A 54 -40.18 15.89 -3.98
CA VAL A 54 -40.52 17.33 -3.97
C VAL A 54 -39.28 18.13 -4.36
N ALA A 55 -39.36 18.68 -5.56
CA ALA A 55 -38.51 19.75 -6.04
C ALA A 55 -38.64 20.98 -5.12
N ALA A 56 -37.48 21.41 -4.60
CA ALA A 56 -37.15 22.81 -4.35
C ALA A 56 -35.75 22.94 -4.98
N GLU A 57 -35.61 23.41 -6.21
CA GLU A 57 -35.64 24.84 -6.58
C GLU A 57 -35.07 25.75 -5.50
N ASP A 58 -33.89 25.39 -4.99
CA ASP A 58 -32.97 26.38 -4.42
C ASP A 58 -32.08 26.91 -5.56
N ALA A 59 -32.41 28.12 -6.00
CA ALA A 59 -31.64 28.87 -6.97
C ALA A 59 -30.32 29.28 -6.31
N ILE A 60 -29.32 28.40 -6.39
CA ILE A 60 -27.95 28.73 -5.97
C ILE A 60 -27.35 29.65 -7.02
N SER A 61 -27.19 30.90 -6.61
CA SER A 61 -26.31 31.91 -7.21
C SER A 61 -24.93 31.30 -7.42
N ALA A 62 -24.60 30.93 -8.66
CA ALA A 62 -23.30 30.41 -9.04
C ALA A 62 -22.26 31.55 -9.06
N GLU A 63 -21.72 31.85 -7.88
CA GLU A 63 -20.33 32.30 -7.76
C GLU A 63 -19.43 31.09 -8.11
N PRO A 64 -18.26 31.27 -8.77
CA PRO A 64 -17.42 30.13 -9.12
C PRO A 64 -16.84 29.56 -7.82
N GLU A 65 -17.46 28.50 -7.30
CA GLU A 65 -16.88 27.71 -6.23
C GLU A 65 -15.62 27.03 -6.79
N GLU A 66 -14.47 27.41 -6.24
CA GLU A 66 -13.23 26.65 -6.39
C GLU A 66 -13.56 25.17 -6.15
N PRO A 67 -13.15 24.25 -7.05
CA PRO A 67 -13.59 22.87 -6.95
C PRO A 67 -13.15 22.26 -5.61
N SER A 68 -14.11 22.09 -4.70
CA SER A 68 -13.89 21.41 -3.43
C SER A 68 -13.75 19.92 -3.67
N LEU A 69 -12.81 19.27 -2.99
CA LEU A 69 -12.61 17.82 -3.08
C LEU A 69 -13.91 17.06 -2.76
N THR A 70 -14.14 15.95 -3.46
CA THR A 70 -15.20 15.01 -3.11
C THR A 70 -14.90 14.32 -1.77
N GLY A 71 -15.91 13.67 -1.16
CA GLY A 71 -15.72 12.89 0.07
C GLY A 71 -14.57 11.88 -0.03
N PRO A 72 -14.53 11.00 -1.05
CA PRO A 72 -13.42 10.07 -1.28
C PRO A 72 -12.06 10.76 -1.44
N GLN A 73 -11.99 11.85 -2.20
CA GLN A 73 -10.75 12.62 -2.40
C GLN A 73 -10.24 13.22 -1.09
N TYR A 74 -11.14 13.72 -0.25
CA TYR A 74 -10.78 14.22 1.07
C TYR A 74 -10.22 13.12 1.99
N GLN A 75 -10.81 11.91 1.97
CA GLN A 75 -10.28 10.78 2.74
C GLN A 75 -8.92 10.32 2.22
N ALA A 76 -8.76 10.20 0.90
CA ALA A 76 -7.49 9.88 0.28
C ALA A 76 -6.42 10.94 0.60
N THR A 77 -6.78 12.22 0.69
CA THR A 77 -5.87 13.31 1.10
C THR A 77 -5.38 13.12 2.53
N ARG A 78 -6.25 12.70 3.45
CA ARG A 78 -5.87 12.38 4.84
C ARG A 78 -4.98 11.15 4.92
N SER A 79 -5.23 10.10 4.13
CA SER A 79 -4.32 8.95 4.03
C SER A 79 -2.95 9.36 3.46
N ALA A 80 -2.94 10.20 2.41
CA ALA A 80 -1.72 10.72 1.80
C ALA A 80 -0.84 11.48 2.80
N GLN A 81 -1.44 12.36 3.60
CA GLN A 81 -0.75 13.11 4.67
C GLN A 81 -0.16 12.18 5.73
N GLN A 82 -0.88 11.11 6.11
CA GLN A 82 -0.37 10.12 7.06
C GLN A 82 0.87 9.41 6.52
N TYR A 83 0.86 8.94 5.28
CA TYR A 83 2.03 8.33 4.65
C TYR A 83 3.23 9.30 4.61
N LEU A 84 2.99 10.53 4.15
CA LEU A 84 4.02 11.58 4.09
C LEU A 84 4.54 11.97 5.48
N SER A 85 3.78 11.77 6.55
CA SER A 85 4.28 12.00 7.91
C SER A 85 5.28 10.94 8.39
N MET A 86 5.17 9.70 7.87
CA MET A 86 5.97 8.57 8.30
C MET A 86 7.26 8.41 7.48
N THR A 87 7.18 8.55 6.16
CA THR A 87 8.33 8.34 5.28
C THR A 87 8.23 9.15 3.99
N GLY A 88 9.35 9.26 3.26
CA GLY A 88 9.41 9.92 1.96
C GLY A 88 8.71 9.09 0.90
N PHE A 89 7.83 9.71 0.14
CA PHE A 89 7.19 9.13 -1.03
C PHE A 89 7.41 10.02 -2.24
N SER A 90 7.60 9.40 -3.40
CA SER A 90 7.38 10.11 -4.67
C SER A 90 5.89 10.34 -4.87
N ARG A 91 5.55 11.32 -5.71
CA ARG A 91 4.17 11.56 -6.11
C ARG A 91 3.51 10.30 -6.67
N GLU A 92 4.18 9.60 -7.59
CA GLU A 92 3.62 8.41 -8.22
C GLU A 92 3.59 7.20 -7.28
N GLY A 93 4.58 7.06 -6.41
CA GLY A 93 4.61 6.03 -5.37
C GLY A 93 3.45 6.20 -4.38
N LEU A 94 3.14 7.44 -3.99
CA LEU A 94 2.01 7.73 -3.11
C LEU A 94 0.67 7.45 -3.78
N ILE A 95 0.50 7.83 -5.06
CA ILE A 95 -0.71 7.52 -5.83
C ILE A 95 -0.90 5.99 -5.94
N GLU A 96 0.16 5.23 -6.20
CA GLU A 96 0.11 3.76 -6.24
C GLU A 96 -0.28 3.19 -4.88
N GLN A 97 0.33 3.68 -3.79
CA GLN A 97 0.01 3.19 -2.44
C GLN A 97 -1.47 3.40 -2.09
N LEU A 98 -2.02 4.57 -2.43
CA LEU A 98 -3.42 4.90 -2.19
C LEU A 98 -4.38 4.10 -3.09
N SER A 99 -4.02 3.87 -4.34
CA SER A 99 -4.90 3.18 -5.30
C SER A 99 -4.73 1.66 -5.37
N SER A 100 -3.67 1.13 -4.78
CA SER A 100 -3.41 -0.31 -4.75
C SER A 100 -4.48 -1.06 -3.97
N GLN A 101 -4.95 -2.17 -4.52
CA GLN A 101 -5.85 -3.11 -3.84
C GLN A 101 -5.23 -3.75 -2.59
N HIS A 102 -3.91 -3.72 -2.46
CA HIS A 102 -3.19 -4.19 -1.27
C HIS A 102 -2.81 -3.04 -0.31
N GLY A 103 -3.11 -1.79 -0.69
CA GLY A 103 -2.93 -0.59 0.11
C GLY A 103 -4.28 -0.11 0.64
N GLU A 104 -4.71 1.07 0.18
CA GLU A 104 -5.97 1.69 0.63
C GLU A 104 -7.15 1.44 -0.33
N GLY A 105 -6.89 1.06 -1.58
CA GLY A 105 -7.93 0.71 -2.55
C GLY A 105 -8.81 1.87 -3.04
N TYR A 106 -8.34 3.12 -2.97
CA TYR A 106 -9.06 4.26 -3.56
C TYR A 106 -9.11 4.16 -5.09
N ASP A 107 -10.14 4.73 -5.70
CA ASP A 107 -10.13 4.95 -7.15
C ASP A 107 -8.90 5.77 -7.54
N ARG A 108 -8.22 5.38 -8.62
CA ARG A 108 -6.97 6.04 -9.02
C ARG A 108 -7.15 7.53 -9.29
N SER A 109 -8.31 7.95 -9.79
CA SER A 109 -8.64 9.37 -9.97
C SER A 109 -8.72 10.13 -8.64
N ASP A 110 -9.26 9.50 -7.60
CA ASP A 110 -9.37 10.14 -6.28
C ASP A 110 -8.00 10.20 -5.59
N ALA A 111 -7.18 9.16 -5.74
CA ALA A 111 -5.78 9.18 -5.28
C ALA A 111 -4.96 10.29 -5.97
N ILE A 112 -5.13 10.48 -7.29
CA ILE A 112 -4.47 11.57 -8.03
C ILE A 112 -4.93 12.93 -7.50
N ALA A 113 -6.24 13.16 -7.43
CA ALA A 113 -6.79 14.42 -6.96
C ALA A 113 -6.37 14.73 -5.52
N ALA A 114 -6.31 13.71 -4.66
CA ALA A 114 -5.84 13.84 -3.29
C ALA A 114 -4.36 14.27 -3.22
N VAL A 115 -3.47 13.57 -3.93
CA VAL A 115 -2.03 13.88 -3.91
C VAL A 115 -1.76 15.24 -4.55
N ASP A 116 -2.49 15.59 -5.61
CA ASP A 116 -2.34 16.89 -6.31
C ASP A 116 -2.92 18.07 -5.52
N SER A 117 -3.80 17.81 -4.55
CA SER A 117 -4.33 18.84 -3.65
C SER A 117 -3.35 19.26 -2.55
N LEU A 118 -2.26 18.49 -2.35
CA LEU A 118 -1.28 18.74 -1.31
C LEU A 118 -0.14 19.63 -1.80
N ASP A 119 0.27 20.57 -0.96
CA ASP A 119 1.51 21.32 -1.17
C ASP A 119 2.69 20.52 -0.61
N VAL A 120 3.35 19.74 -1.48
CA VAL A 120 4.44 18.82 -1.10
C VAL A 120 5.70 19.16 -1.87
N ASP A 121 6.79 19.35 -1.15
CA ASP A 121 8.13 19.36 -1.74
C ASP A 121 8.60 17.92 -2.01
N TRP A 122 8.47 17.51 -3.27
CA TRP A 122 8.89 16.17 -3.72
C TRP A 122 10.42 15.98 -3.72
N ASN A 123 11.20 17.07 -3.83
CA ASN A 123 12.65 17.01 -3.70
C ASN A 123 13.05 16.70 -2.25
N GLU A 124 12.39 17.33 -1.27
CA GLU A 124 12.65 17.01 0.14
C GLU A 124 12.21 15.59 0.49
N ASN A 125 11.11 15.11 -0.09
CA ASN A 125 10.72 13.70 0.06
C ASN A 125 11.76 12.76 -0.53
N ALA A 126 12.30 13.04 -1.71
CA ALA A 126 13.38 12.27 -2.31
C ALA A 126 14.64 12.26 -1.44
N ALA A 127 15.01 13.39 -0.84
CA ALA A 127 16.12 13.48 0.10
C ALA A 127 15.87 12.64 1.37
N ARG A 128 14.64 12.62 1.87
CA ARG A 128 14.25 11.78 3.01
C ARG A 128 14.33 10.29 2.68
N SER A 129 13.80 9.85 1.53
CA SER A 129 13.93 8.45 1.07
C SER A 129 15.41 8.07 0.87
N ALA A 130 16.21 8.96 0.26
CA ALA A 130 17.63 8.76 0.04
C ALA A 130 18.39 8.52 1.36
N ARG A 131 18.14 9.33 2.39
CA ARG A 131 18.74 9.17 3.73
C ARG A 131 18.38 7.82 4.35
N GLN A 132 17.11 7.41 4.27
CA GLN A 132 16.68 6.11 4.80
C GLN A 132 17.37 4.93 4.12
N TYR A 133 17.52 4.96 2.80
CA TYR A 133 18.28 3.92 2.09
C TYR A 133 19.73 3.84 2.59
N LEU A 134 20.38 5.00 2.75
CA LEU A 134 21.77 5.08 3.22
C LEU A 134 21.94 4.65 4.69
N GLU A 135 20.92 4.84 5.53
CA GLU A 135 20.91 4.35 6.91
C GLU A 135 20.82 2.81 6.97
N MET A 136 20.14 2.19 6.00
CA MET A 136 19.99 0.74 5.94
C MET A 136 21.17 0.03 5.26
N THR A 137 21.73 0.61 4.21
CA THR A 137 22.82 0.01 3.45
C THR A 137 23.60 1.04 2.62
N GLY A 138 24.83 0.71 2.24
CA GLY A 138 25.64 1.57 1.39
C GLY A 138 25.15 1.57 -0.06
N PHE A 139 25.10 2.77 -0.67
CA PHE A 139 24.86 2.95 -2.10
C PHE A 139 25.95 3.81 -2.74
N SER A 140 26.23 3.57 -4.02
CA SER A 140 26.93 4.56 -4.86
C SER A 140 25.95 5.67 -5.28
N CYS A 141 26.46 6.86 -5.65
CA CYS A 141 25.66 7.96 -6.20
C CYS A 141 24.69 7.48 -7.30
N SER A 142 25.20 6.81 -8.33
CA SER A 142 24.38 6.30 -9.43
C SER A 142 23.42 5.19 -9.00
N GLY A 143 23.83 4.32 -8.07
CA GLY A 143 22.97 3.25 -7.57
C GLY A 143 21.77 3.78 -6.79
N LEU A 144 21.97 4.81 -5.97
CA LEU A 144 20.89 5.43 -5.20
C LEU A 144 19.93 6.19 -6.13
N ILE A 145 20.45 6.92 -7.12
CA ILE A 145 19.61 7.60 -8.12
C ILE A 145 18.74 6.57 -8.86
N GLU A 146 19.29 5.42 -9.24
CA GLU A 146 18.55 4.38 -9.94
C GLU A 146 17.49 3.73 -9.03
N GLN A 147 17.80 3.50 -7.76
CA GLN A 147 16.83 2.99 -6.79
C GLN A 147 15.65 3.94 -6.61
N LEU A 148 15.93 5.24 -6.44
CA LEU A 148 14.90 6.25 -6.24
C LEU A 148 14.05 6.48 -7.51
N SER A 149 14.66 6.46 -8.70
CA SER A 149 13.95 6.73 -9.96
C SER A 149 13.35 5.49 -10.64
N SER A 150 13.67 4.28 -10.17
CA SER A 150 13.16 3.04 -10.75
C SER A 150 11.65 2.92 -10.62
N SER A 151 11.00 2.44 -11.67
CA SER A 151 9.56 2.11 -11.67
C SER A 151 9.19 0.97 -10.72
N ALA A 152 10.16 0.10 -10.40
CA ALA A 152 10.03 -0.96 -9.41
C ALA A 152 10.53 -0.56 -8.01
N GLY A 153 11.14 0.63 -7.89
CA GLY A 153 11.59 1.23 -6.64
C GLY A 153 10.65 2.34 -6.20
N GLU A 154 11.20 3.52 -5.94
CA GLU A 154 10.44 4.65 -5.36
C GLU A 154 9.70 5.52 -6.38
N ARG A 155 9.97 5.38 -7.68
CA ARG A 155 9.30 6.12 -8.78
C ARG A 155 9.40 7.65 -8.71
N TYR A 156 10.45 8.20 -8.10
CA TYR A 156 10.77 9.62 -8.25
C TYR A 156 11.12 9.96 -9.70
N THR A 157 10.90 11.21 -10.10
CA THR A 157 11.49 11.70 -11.34
C THR A 157 13.02 11.63 -11.24
N ARG A 158 13.70 11.57 -12.39
CA ARG A 158 15.16 11.53 -12.42
C ARG A 158 15.78 12.73 -11.68
N SER A 159 15.21 13.92 -11.87
CA SER A 159 15.67 15.15 -11.21
C SER A 159 15.49 15.13 -9.69
N GLU A 160 14.37 14.61 -9.18
CA GLU A 160 14.13 14.48 -7.74
C GLU A 160 15.07 13.44 -7.12
N ALA A 161 15.29 12.31 -7.80
CA ALA A 161 16.25 11.29 -7.37
C ALA A 161 17.69 11.85 -7.29
N GLU A 162 18.11 12.61 -8.30
CA GLU A 162 19.42 13.29 -8.32
C GLU A 162 19.53 14.36 -7.23
N TYR A 163 18.45 15.12 -6.97
CA TYR A 163 18.40 16.04 -5.85
C TYR A 163 18.54 15.30 -4.52
N GLY A 164 17.74 14.26 -4.30
CA GLY A 164 17.73 13.51 -3.06
C GLY A 164 19.06 12.85 -2.76
N ALA A 165 19.69 12.23 -3.75
CA ALA A 165 21.00 11.61 -3.61
C ALA A 165 22.10 12.62 -3.26
N ARG A 166 22.11 13.81 -3.87
CA ARG A 166 23.02 14.90 -3.49
C ARG A 166 22.75 15.41 -2.08
N GLN A 167 21.48 15.66 -1.76
CA GLN A 167 21.11 16.20 -0.46
C GLN A 167 21.41 15.22 0.69
N ALA A 168 21.40 13.91 0.41
CA ALA A 168 21.78 12.87 1.35
C ALA A 168 23.30 12.57 1.38
N GLY A 169 24.10 13.24 0.56
CA GLY A 169 25.57 13.10 0.54
C GLY A 169 26.10 11.85 -0.17
N ALA A 170 25.26 11.16 -0.94
CA ALA A 170 25.71 10.07 -1.83
C ALA A 170 26.38 10.61 -3.10
N CYS A 171 26.00 11.83 -3.48
CA CYS A 171 26.55 12.68 -4.52
C CYS A 171 26.82 14.07 -3.88
#